data_AF-A0A9E1VD01-F1
#
_entry.id   AF-A0A9E1VD01-F1
#
_cell.length_a   1.000
_cell.length_b   1.000
_cell.length_c   1.000
_cell.angle_alpha   90.00
_cell.angle_beta   90.00
_cell.angle_gamma   90.00
#
_symmetry.space_group_name_H-M   'P 1'
#
loop_
_entity.id
_entity.type
_entity.pdbx_description
1 polymer ?
#
loop_
_entity_poly.entity_id
_entity_poly.type
_entity_poly.pdbx_seq_one_letter_code
_entity_poly.pdbx_strand_id
1 'polypeptide(L)'
;MIKRSVQQVEGTKLEGDGIQGVTMKLLVGREDSAPTFAMRHFAVEPDGFTPNHQHPWEHEVLVLSGKGEFECNGEVLPITAGDGLYIPSN
;
A
#
# COMPACT_ATOMS: atom_id res chain seq x y z
N MET A 1 -3.74 23.50 -3.70
CA MET A 1 -2.44 22.92 -3.27
C MET A 1 -2.67 22.19 -1.97
N ILE A 2 -2.21 20.94 -1.85
CA ILE A 2 -2.44 20.09 -0.68
C ILE A 2 -1.09 19.64 -0.13
N LYS A 3 -0.91 19.73 1.19
CA LYS A 3 0.25 19.21 1.91
C LYS A 3 -0.24 18.46 3.14
N ARG A 4 -0.02 17.15 3.18
CA ARG A 4 -0.26 16.31 4.37
C ARG A 4 1.02 15.58 4.75
N SER A 5 1.31 15.51 6.05
CA SER A 5 2.41 14.72 6.60
C SER A 5 1.88 13.35 7.02
N VAL A 6 2.59 12.29 6.66
CA VAL A 6 2.27 10.92 7.10
C VAL A 6 2.19 10.81 8.63
N GLN A 7 2.98 11.60 9.34
CA GLN A 7 2.99 11.64 10.81
C GLN A 7 1.72 12.26 11.41
N GLN A 8 0.98 13.05 10.63
CA GLN A 8 -0.21 13.80 11.08
C GLN A 8 -1.53 13.24 10.54
N VAL A 9 -1.49 12.40 9.50
CA VAL A 9 -2.68 11.72 8.98
C VAL A 9 -3.00 10.51 9.83
N GLU A 10 -4.24 10.43 10.30
CA GLU A 10 -4.75 9.28 11.05
C GLU A 10 -4.88 8.06 10.12
N GLY A 11 -4.49 6.90 10.64
CA GLY A 11 -4.53 5.66 9.89
C GLY A 11 -5.84 4.93 10.12
N THR A 12 -6.42 4.41 9.05
CA THR A 12 -7.55 3.49 9.11
C THR A 12 -7.00 2.06 9.12
N LYS A 13 -7.37 1.28 10.14
CA LYS A 13 -7.11 -0.16 10.13
C LYS A 13 -7.92 -0.79 9.01
N LEU A 14 -7.29 -1.62 8.19
CA LEU A 14 -7.99 -2.35 7.16
C LEU A 14 -8.60 -3.61 7.76
N GLU A 15 -9.88 -3.80 7.50
CA GLU A 15 -10.67 -4.94 7.96
C GLU A 15 -11.25 -5.66 6.75
N GLY A 16 -11.31 -6.99 6.82
CA GLY A 16 -11.83 -7.84 5.75
C GLY A 16 -11.26 -9.26 5.83
N ASP A 17 -11.88 -10.17 5.09
CA ASP A 17 -11.43 -11.56 5.03
C ASP A 17 -10.00 -11.63 4.50
N GLY A 18 -9.10 -12.22 5.30
CA GLY A 18 -7.70 -12.42 4.94
C GLY A 18 -6.80 -11.18 5.07
N ILE A 19 -7.25 -10.10 5.74
CA ILE A 19 -6.40 -8.96 6.10
C ILE A 19 -6.03 -9.05 7.58
N GLN A 20 -4.74 -8.90 7.89
CA GLN A 20 -4.25 -8.88 9.28
C GLN A 20 -3.19 -7.79 9.44
N GLY A 21 -3.32 -6.97 10.49
CA GLY A 21 -2.24 -6.06 10.90
C GLY A 21 -1.88 -4.97 9.89
N VAL A 22 -2.79 -4.57 9.01
CA VAL A 22 -2.55 -3.52 8.00
C VAL A 22 -3.27 -2.24 8.36
N THR A 23 -2.54 -1.12 8.34
CA THR A 23 -3.10 0.23 8.48
C THR A 23 -2.81 1.04 7.23
N MET A 24 -3.82 1.77 6.72
CA MET A 24 -3.69 2.65 5.56
C MET A 24 -3.95 4.10 5.96
N LYS A 25 -3.09 5.01 5.49
CA LYS A 25 -3.30 6.46 5.53
C LYS A 25 -3.50 6.99 4.12
N LEU A 26 -4.61 7.67 3.85
CA LEU A 26 -4.85 8.34 2.58
C LEU A 26 -4.25 9.75 2.61
N LEU A 27 -3.20 9.99 1.82
CA LEU A 27 -2.53 11.30 1.78
C LEU A 27 -3.15 12.22 0.75
N VAL A 28 -3.44 11.69 -0.45
CA VAL A 28 -4.12 12.39 -1.54
C VAL A 28 -5.04 11.38 -2.21
N GLY A 29 -6.31 11.74 -2.44
CA GLY A 29 -7.27 10.82 -3.05
C GLY A 29 -8.41 11.51 -3.78
N ARG A 30 -9.49 10.75 -3.99
CA ARG A 30 -10.67 11.20 -4.75
C ARG A 30 -11.33 12.45 -4.16
N GLU A 31 -11.44 12.53 -2.83
CA GLU A 31 -12.03 13.68 -2.13
C GLU A 31 -11.21 14.95 -2.32
N ASP A 32 -9.92 14.82 -2.66
CA ASP A 32 -9.03 15.93 -2.95
C ASP A 32 -9.11 16.40 -4.42
N SER A 33 -9.99 15.81 -5.23
CA SER A 33 -10.05 16.02 -6.68
C SER A 33 -8.74 15.71 -7.41
N ALA A 34 -7.97 14.73 -6.93
CA ALA A 34 -6.77 14.26 -7.62
C ALA A 34 -7.16 13.62 -8.97
N PRO A 35 -6.62 14.08 -10.11
CA PRO A 35 -7.17 13.74 -11.42
C PRO A 35 -6.76 12.36 -11.94
N THR A 36 -5.69 11.76 -11.39
CA THR A 36 -5.02 10.59 -11.99
C THR A 36 -4.80 9.45 -11.00
N PHE A 37 -4.21 9.70 -9.84
CA PHE A 37 -3.88 8.66 -8.87
C PHE A 37 -4.08 9.12 -7.43
N ALA A 38 -4.22 8.15 -6.53
CA ALA A 38 -4.25 8.35 -5.09
C ALA A 38 -2.90 7.96 -4.45
N MET A 39 -2.42 8.80 -3.55
CA MET A 39 -1.24 8.51 -2.74
C MET A 39 -1.67 7.99 -1.36
N ARG A 40 -1.22 6.78 -1.03
CA ARG A 40 -1.55 6.08 0.21
C ARG A 40 -0.25 5.65 0.89
N HIS A 41 -0.26 5.63 2.22
CA HIS A 41 0.83 5.07 3.01
C HIS A 41 0.30 3.87 3.79
N PHE A 42 0.87 2.70 3.53
CA PHE A 42 0.54 1.47 4.23
C PHE A 42 1.59 1.19 5.30
N ALA A 43 1.13 0.69 6.45
CA ALA A 43 1.96 0.09 7.47
C ALA A 43 1.45 -1.34 7.70
N VAL A 44 2.37 -2.30 7.63
CA VAL A 44 2.10 -3.72 7.87
C VAL A 44 2.88 -4.11 9.10
N GLU A 45 2.17 -4.56 10.13
CA GLU A 45 2.77 -5.05 11.37
C GLU A 45 3.50 -6.39 11.12
N PRO A 46 4.40 -6.82 12.03
CA PRO A 46 4.93 -8.18 12.00
C PRO A 46 3.81 -9.22 11.88
N ASP A 47 4.00 -10.21 11.00
CA ASP A 47 3.00 -11.24 10.64
C ASP A 47 1.68 -10.69 10.07
N GLY A 48 1.64 -9.41 9.69
CA GLY A 48 0.54 -8.79 8.96
C GLY A 48 0.60 -9.09 7.47
N PHE A 49 -0.56 -9.16 6.83
CA PHE A 49 -0.69 -9.47 5.42
C PHE A 49 -2.02 -8.98 4.84
N THR A 50 -2.08 -8.92 3.51
CA THR A 50 -3.30 -8.75 2.73
C THR A 50 -3.55 -10.01 1.90
N PRO A 51 -4.79 -10.36 1.56
CA PRO A 51 -5.05 -11.50 0.69
C PRO A 51 -4.58 -11.17 -0.72
N ASN A 52 -4.25 -12.21 -1.49
CA ASN A 52 -4.05 -12.08 -2.92
C ASN A 52 -5.32 -11.55 -3.58
N HIS A 53 -5.18 -10.52 -4.40
CA HIS A 53 -6.26 -9.92 -5.17
C HIS A 53 -5.71 -9.26 -6.43
N GLN A 54 -6.60 -8.96 -7.37
CA GLN A 54 -6.29 -8.34 -8.65
C GLN A 54 -7.36 -7.32 -9.02
N HIS A 55 -6.98 -6.33 -9.81
CA HIS A 55 -7.88 -5.26 -10.23
C HIS A 55 -7.38 -4.57 -11.51
N PRO A 56 -8.28 -3.90 -12.25
CA PRO A 56 -7.97 -3.25 -13.54
C PRO A 56 -7.27 -1.89 -13.37
N TRP A 57 -6.37 -1.77 -12.40
CA TRP A 57 -5.46 -0.64 -12.21
C TRP A 57 -4.13 -1.16 -11.66
N GLU A 58 -3.05 -0.47 -11.99
CA GLU A 58 -1.71 -0.77 -11.54
C GLU A 58 -1.48 -0.35 -10.08
N HIS A 59 -0.42 -0.90 -9.48
CA HIS A 59 0.22 -0.30 -8.32
C HIS A 59 1.68 0.03 -8.62
N GLU A 60 2.10 1.19 -8.15
CA GLU A 60 3.51 1.53 -7.97
C GLU A 60 3.75 1.72 -6.47
N VAL A 61 4.65 0.92 -5.90
CA VAL A 61 4.93 0.89 -4.46
C VAL A 61 6.41 1.17 -4.23
N LEU A 62 6.71 2.08 -3.30
CA LEU A 62 8.05 2.28 -2.77
C LEU A 62 8.07 1.82 -1.32
N VAL A 63 8.97 0.88 -1.00
CA VAL A 63 9.15 0.41 0.37
C VAL A 63 9.97 1.47 1.13
N LEU A 64 9.32 2.17 2.06
CA LEU A 64 9.96 3.26 2.80
C LEU A 64 10.87 2.77 3.94
N SER A 65 10.52 1.65 4.57
CA SER A 65 11.24 1.11 5.73
C SER A 65 10.85 -0.34 5.98
N GLY A 66 11.67 -1.07 6.75
CA GLY A 66 11.38 -2.46 7.12
C GLY A 66 11.76 -3.45 6.03
N LYS A 67 11.27 -4.69 6.20
CA LYS A 67 11.44 -5.81 5.29
C LYS A 67 10.20 -6.70 5.31
N GLY A 68 9.94 -7.44 4.25
CA GLY A 68 8.81 -8.35 4.14
C GLY A 68 8.89 -9.20 2.89
N GLU A 69 7.76 -9.79 2.52
CA GLU A 69 7.59 -10.57 1.30
C GLU A 69 6.52 -9.91 0.43
N PHE A 70 6.76 -9.91 -0.87
CA PHE A 70 5.84 -9.47 -1.90
C PHE A 70 5.50 -10.66 -2.78
N GLU A 71 4.21 -10.97 -2.90
CA GLU A 71 3.72 -12.02 -3.78
C GLU A 71 3.03 -11.42 -5.00
N CYS A 72 3.42 -11.86 -6.19
CA CYS A 72 2.76 -11.51 -7.45
C CYS A 72 2.85 -12.68 -8.43
N ASN A 73 1.71 -13.07 -9.01
CA ASN A 73 1.62 -14.18 -9.96
C ASN A 73 2.21 -15.51 -9.46
N GLY A 74 2.11 -15.77 -8.16
CA GLY A 74 2.63 -16.98 -7.50
C GLY A 74 4.15 -16.96 -7.25
N GLU A 75 4.84 -15.87 -7.59
CA GLU A 75 6.23 -15.64 -7.22
C GLU A 75 6.28 -14.80 -5.94
N VAL A 76 7.06 -15.25 -4.96
CA VAL A 76 7.29 -14.56 -3.69
C VAL A 76 8.72 -14.02 -3.69
N LEU A 77 8.85 -12.71 -3.54
CA LEU A 77 10.13 -12.00 -3.52
C LEU A 77 10.32 -11.29 -2.17
N PRO A 78 11.52 -11.36 -1.56
CA PRO A 78 11.82 -10.53 -0.40
C PRO A 78 11.89 -9.06 -0.83
N ILE A 79 11.37 -8.18 0.02
CA ILE A 79 11.42 -6.73 -0.18
C ILE A 79 12.04 -6.04 1.03
N THR A 80 12.73 -4.93 0.80
CA THR A 80 13.38 -4.10 1.81
C THR A 80 13.26 -2.62 1.47
N ALA A 81 13.57 -1.76 2.44
CA ALA A 81 13.60 -0.31 2.25
C ALA A 81 14.40 0.10 1.00
N GLY A 82 13.79 0.92 0.14
CA GLY A 82 14.35 1.38 -1.12
C GLY A 82 13.88 0.61 -2.35
N ASP A 83 13.26 -0.57 -2.18
CA ASP A 83 12.72 -1.33 -3.31
C ASP A 83 11.49 -0.65 -3.91
N GLY A 84 11.48 -0.58 -5.24
CA GLY A 84 10.34 -0.14 -6.04
C GLY A 84 9.65 -1.33 -6.69
N LEU A 85 8.34 -1.41 -6.55
CA LEU A 85 7.51 -2.48 -7.10
C LEU A 85 6.53 -1.90 -8.11
N TYR A 86 6.42 -2.55 -9.26
CA TYR A 86 5.37 -2.30 -10.23
C TYR A 86 4.50 -3.55 -10.34
N ILE A 87 3.21 -3.39 -10.05
CA ILE A 87 2.21 -4.44 -10.17
C ILE A 87 1.30 -4.02 -11.33
N PRO A 88 1.33 -4.72 -12.49
CA PRO A 88 0.46 -4.39 -13.60
C PRO A 88 -1.02 -4.61 -13.24
N SER A 89 -1.91 -4.00 -14.02
CA SER A 89 -3.34 -4.32 -13.91
C SER A 89 -3.60 -5.75 -14.40
N ASN A 90 -4.38 -6.50 -13.62
CA ASN A 90 -4.73 -7.93 -13.82
C ASN A 90 -3.63 -8.80 -14.44
#